data_AF-H8GPY2-F1
#
_entry.id   AF-H8GPY2-F1
#
_cell.length_a   1.000
_cell.length_b   1.000
_cell.length_c   1.000
_cell.angle_alpha   90.00
_cell.angle_beta   90.00
_cell.angle_gamma   90.00
#
_symmetry.space_group_name_H-M   'P 1'
#
loop_
_entity.id
_entity.type
_entity.pdbx_description
1 polymer ?
#
loop_
_entity_poly.entity_id
_entity_poly.type
_entity_poly.pdbx_seq_one_letter_code
_entity_poly.pdbx_strand_id
1 'polypeptide(L)'
;MELYQWEVDYSLADSLLLGVAMRCEQLDGVKLDSGQQAYLYKRDVEVILSLMELEEVDEVIIHDDVSQSLRKWWWRLGKLRHKTYPADLLPGHLRAVYREYAKIDIKPL
;
A
#
# COMPACT_ATOMS: atom_id res chain seq x y z
N MET A 1 -4.99 -19.47 -14.32
CA MET A 1 -5.78 -18.80 -13.27
C MET A 1 -5.33 -19.22 -11.86
N GLU A 2 -4.66 -20.36 -11.69
CA GLU A 2 -4.15 -20.83 -10.38
C GLU A 2 -2.85 -20.15 -9.92
N LEU A 3 -1.97 -19.75 -10.85
CA LEU A 3 -0.70 -19.05 -10.52
C LEU A 3 -0.92 -17.69 -9.84
N TYR A 4 -1.95 -16.95 -10.27
CA TYR A 4 -2.25 -15.61 -9.75
C TYR A 4 -2.76 -15.66 -8.30
N GLN A 5 -3.57 -16.66 -7.99
CA GLN A 5 -4.10 -16.85 -6.64
C GLN A 5 -2.97 -17.28 -5.68
N TRP A 6 -2.10 -18.19 -6.13
CA TRP A 6 -0.96 -18.65 -5.33
C TRP A 6 0.10 -17.57 -5.10
N GLU A 7 0.45 -16.74 -6.10
CA GLU A 7 1.41 -15.64 -5.88
C GLU A 7 0.83 -14.55 -4.98
N VAL A 8 -0.46 -14.24 -5.12
CA VAL A 8 -1.16 -13.34 -4.21
C VAL A 8 -1.17 -13.93 -2.80
N ASP A 9 -1.59 -15.17 -2.61
CA ASP A 9 -1.69 -15.83 -1.30
C ASP A 9 -0.33 -16.15 -0.66
N TYR A 10 0.72 -16.43 -1.44
CA TYR A 10 2.09 -16.62 -0.95
C TYR A 10 2.72 -15.29 -0.51
N SER A 11 2.46 -14.19 -1.23
CA SER A 11 2.84 -12.84 -0.76
C SER A 11 2.09 -12.39 0.49
N LEU A 12 1.00 -13.07 0.86
CA LEU A 12 0.18 -12.78 2.03
C LEU A 12 0.55 -13.60 3.27
N ALA A 13 1.34 -14.67 3.12
CA ALA A 13 1.76 -15.52 4.24
C ALA A 13 2.89 -14.90 5.08
N ASP A 14 3.70 -14.00 4.50
CA ASP A 14 4.75 -13.25 5.18
C ASP A 14 4.45 -11.75 5.13
N SER A 15 3.58 -11.27 6.03
CA SER A 15 3.20 -9.86 6.24
C SER A 15 2.59 -9.15 5.00
N LEU A 16 1.38 -8.60 5.15
CA LEU A 16 0.67 -7.81 4.12
C LEU A 16 1.51 -6.69 3.45
N LEU A 17 2.60 -6.27 4.07
CA LEU A 17 3.50 -5.23 3.58
C LEU A 17 4.62 -5.77 2.68
N LEU A 18 5.05 -7.03 2.86
CA LEU A 18 6.09 -7.63 2.05
C LEU A 18 5.54 -7.94 0.66
N GLY A 19 6.35 -7.69 -0.38
CA GLY A 19 5.97 -7.98 -1.76
C GLY A 19 4.90 -7.06 -2.34
N VAL A 20 4.38 -6.07 -1.59
CA VAL A 20 3.39 -5.11 -2.12
C VAL A 20 3.92 -4.37 -3.33
N ALA A 21 5.20 -3.98 -3.29
CA ALA A 21 5.84 -3.28 -4.39
C ALA A 21 5.95 -4.16 -5.63
N MET A 22 6.32 -5.43 -5.47
CA MET A 22 6.40 -6.41 -6.56
C MET A 22 5.02 -6.67 -7.18
N ARG A 23 3.99 -6.90 -6.35
CA ARG A 23 2.61 -7.09 -6.79
C ARG A 23 2.12 -5.88 -7.59
N CYS A 24 2.26 -4.68 -7.04
CA CYS A 24 1.81 -3.46 -7.72
C CYS A 24 2.59 -3.20 -9.02
N GLU A 25 3.88 -3.54 -9.07
CA GLU A 25 4.68 -3.42 -10.29
C GLU A 25 4.22 -4.40 -11.38
N GLN A 26 3.94 -5.66 -11.03
CA GLN A 26 3.42 -6.67 -11.97
C GLN A 26 2.03 -6.29 -12.52
N LEU A 27 1.25 -5.55 -11.75
CA LEU A 27 -0.10 -5.13 -12.11
C LEU A 27 -0.16 -3.75 -12.77
N ASP A 28 0.96 -3.02 -12.82
CA ASP A 28 1.00 -1.70 -13.43
C ASP A 28 0.72 -1.82 -14.94
N GLY A 29 -0.34 -1.13 -15.39
CA GLY A 29 -0.80 -1.19 -16.78
C GLY A 29 -1.59 -2.46 -17.16
N VAL A 30 -1.81 -3.41 -16.25
CA VAL A 30 -2.66 -4.58 -16.51
C VAL A 30 -4.13 -4.17 -16.53
N LYS A 31 -4.86 -4.57 -17.58
CA LYS A 31 -6.30 -4.34 -17.68
C LYS A 31 -7.03 -5.39 -16.85
N LEU A 32 -7.65 -4.95 -15.76
CA LEU A 32 -8.40 -5.79 -14.84
C LEU A 32 -9.91 -5.65 -15.09
N ASP A 33 -10.65 -6.72 -14.83
CA ASP A 33 -12.11 -6.62 -14.72
C ASP A 33 -12.53 -5.94 -13.40
N SER A 34 -13.82 -5.63 -13.28
CA SER A 34 -14.36 -4.93 -12.11
C SER A 34 -14.22 -5.72 -10.82
N GLY A 35 -14.29 -7.04 -10.86
CA GLY A 35 -14.13 -7.91 -9.70
C GLY A 35 -12.68 -7.93 -9.21
N GLN A 36 -11.74 -8.10 -10.14
CA GLN A 36 -10.30 -8.04 -9.87
C GLN A 36 -9.88 -6.67 -9.32
N GLN A 37 -10.40 -5.59 -9.92
CA GLN A 37 -10.11 -4.22 -9.46
C GLN A 37 -10.66 -3.97 -8.04
N ALA A 38 -11.88 -4.43 -7.75
CA ALA A 38 -12.45 -4.31 -6.40
C ALA A 38 -11.66 -5.12 -5.36
N TYR A 39 -11.20 -6.31 -5.73
CA TYR A 39 -10.34 -7.13 -4.86
C TYR A 39 -9.02 -6.41 -4.54
N LEU A 40 -8.36 -5.84 -5.55
CA LEU A 40 -7.12 -5.09 -5.33
C LEU A 40 -7.32 -3.84 -4.49
N TYR A 41 -8.42 -3.10 -4.70
CA TYR A 41 -8.72 -1.94 -3.88
C TYR A 41 -8.85 -2.30 -2.41
N LYS A 42 -9.51 -3.43 -2.11
CA LYS A 42 -9.59 -3.95 -0.74
C LYS A 42 -8.20 -4.27 -0.19
N ARG A 43 -7.35 -4.95 -0.96
CA ARG A 43 -5.98 -5.29 -0.55
C ARG A 43 -5.10 -4.07 -0.32
N ASP A 44 -5.18 -3.07 -1.18
CA ASP A 44 -4.41 -1.83 -1.03
C ASP A 44 -4.84 -1.07 0.24
N VAL A 45 -6.15 -1.07 0.54
CA VAL A 45 -6.66 -0.49 1.79
C VAL A 45 -6.11 -1.24 3.00
N GLU A 46 -6.15 -2.58 2.99
CA GLU A 46 -5.59 -3.41 4.07
C GLU A 46 -4.10 -3.09 4.30
N VAL A 47 -3.31 -2.90 3.24
CA VAL A 47 -1.89 -2.48 3.34
C VAL A 47 -1.76 -1.15 4.07
N ILE A 48 -2.52 -0.12 3.67
CA ILE A 48 -2.44 1.20 4.30
C ILE A 48 -2.88 1.12 5.76
N LEU A 49 -3.94 0.39 6.08
CA LEU A 49 -4.41 0.21 7.46
C LEU A 49 -3.35 -0.49 8.31
N SER A 50 -2.83 -1.63 7.87
CA SER A 50 -1.77 -2.35 8.58
C SER A 50 -0.53 -1.48 8.77
N LEU A 51 -0.11 -0.74 7.74
CA LEU A 51 1.01 0.18 7.84
C LEU A 51 0.80 1.24 8.93
N MET A 52 -0.43 1.75 9.11
CA MET A 52 -0.72 2.79 10.11
C MET A 52 -0.92 2.24 11.53
N GLU A 53 -1.43 1.02 11.66
CA GLU A 53 -1.83 0.43 12.93
C GLU A 53 -0.70 -0.34 13.63
N LEU A 54 0.28 -0.82 12.87
CA LEU A 54 1.43 -1.52 13.42
C LEU A 54 2.33 -0.56 14.21
N GLU A 55 2.56 -0.90 15.48
CA GLU A 55 3.45 -0.16 16.38
C GLU A 55 4.87 -0.11 15.82
N GLU A 56 5.38 -1.26 15.38
CA GLU A 56 6.67 -1.41 14.73
C GLU A 56 6.52 -2.07 13.36
N VAL A 57 7.26 -1.57 12.39
CA VAL A 57 7.39 -2.15 11.06
C VAL A 57 8.88 -2.15 10.72
N ASP A 58 9.37 -3.27 10.21
CA ASP A 58 10.77 -3.40 9.79
C ASP A 58 11.16 -2.28 8.81
N GLU A 59 12.28 -1.60 9.08
CA GLU A 59 12.79 -0.51 8.24
C GLU A 59 13.04 -0.95 6.79
N VAL A 60 13.37 -2.22 6.57
CA VAL A 60 13.55 -2.81 5.24
C VAL A 60 12.23 -2.78 4.45
N ILE A 61 11.10 -3.00 5.12
CA ILE A 61 9.77 -2.99 4.51
C ILE A 61 9.36 -1.56 4.14
N ILE A 62 9.63 -0.59 5.01
CA ILE A 62 9.24 0.81 4.82
C ILE A 62 10.30 1.67 4.14
N HIS A 63 11.33 1.05 3.56
CA HIS A 63 12.37 1.76 2.82
C HIS A 63 11.82 2.33 1.50
N ASP A 64 11.86 3.66 1.34
CA ASP A 64 11.43 4.31 0.11
C ASP A 64 12.49 4.20 -1.00
N ASP A 65 12.12 3.69 -2.18
CA ASP A 65 13.03 3.66 -3.34
C ASP A 65 12.96 4.96 -4.16
N VAL A 66 13.81 5.94 -3.84
CA VAL A 66 13.81 7.27 -4.50
C VAL A 66 14.03 7.25 -6.02
N SER A 67 14.52 6.15 -6.60
CA SER A 67 14.67 6.01 -8.05
C SER A 67 13.32 5.88 -8.78
N GLN A 68 12.27 5.44 -8.06
CA GLN A 68 10.94 5.24 -8.61
C GLN A 68 10.11 6.54 -8.66
N SER A 69 9.14 6.60 -9.56
CA SER A 69 8.21 7.74 -9.64
C SER A 69 7.44 7.93 -8.34
N LEU A 70 7.27 9.19 -7.89
CA LEU A 70 6.48 9.50 -6.71
C LEU A 70 5.02 9.04 -6.83
N ARG A 71 4.49 8.87 -8.06
CA ARG A 71 3.13 8.34 -8.31
C ARG A 71 2.97 6.87 -7.93
N LYS A 72 4.08 6.11 -7.88
CA LYS A 72 4.08 4.71 -7.45
C LYS A 72 4.14 4.64 -5.93
N TRP A 73 2.99 4.83 -5.30
CA TRP A 73 2.85 4.89 -3.84
C TRP A 73 3.38 3.63 -3.13
N TRP A 74 3.35 2.47 -3.79
CA TRP A 74 3.86 1.20 -3.28
C TRP A 74 5.38 1.16 -3.07
N TRP A 75 6.13 2.12 -3.66
CA TRP A 75 7.55 2.34 -3.39
C TRP A 75 7.80 3.41 -2.31
N ARG A 76 6.73 3.89 -1.65
CA ARG A 76 6.75 5.05 -0.74
C ARG A 76 6.12 4.73 0.62
N LEU A 77 6.24 3.48 1.07
CA LEU A 77 5.64 3.00 2.32
C LEU A 77 6.19 3.75 3.54
N GLY A 78 7.47 4.14 3.53
CA GLY A 78 8.06 4.99 4.56
C GLY A 78 7.36 6.34 4.63
N LYS A 79 7.20 7.04 3.50
CA LYS A 79 6.44 8.31 3.49
C LYS A 79 5.00 8.15 3.96
N LEU A 80 4.36 7.05 3.59
CA LEU A 80 3.00 6.77 4.03
C LEU A 80 2.96 6.57 5.55
N ARG A 81 3.80 5.70 6.11
CA ARG A 81 3.92 5.46 7.56
C ARG A 81 4.16 6.74 8.36
N HIS A 82 5.03 7.61 7.85
CA HIS A 82 5.38 8.89 8.47
C HIS A 82 4.41 10.03 8.14
N LYS A 83 3.32 9.75 7.42
CA LYS A 83 2.28 10.74 7.07
C LYS A 83 2.83 11.94 6.26
N THR A 84 3.92 11.74 5.51
CA THR A 84 4.56 12.76 4.65
C THR A 84 4.33 12.56 3.15
N TYR A 85 3.63 11.49 2.75
CA TYR A 85 3.29 11.25 1.35
C TYR A 85 2.17 12.21 0.90
N PRO A 86 2.27 12.85 -0.27
CA PRO A 86 1.21 13.74 -0.75
C PRO A 86 -0.08 12.95 -1.07
N ALA A 87 -1.12 13.14 -0.26
CA ALA A 87 -2.38 12.40 -0.37
C ALA A 87 -3.06 12.52 -1.76
N ASP A 88 -2.82 13.62 -2.48
CA ASP A 88 -3.38 13.84 -3.82
C ASP A 88 -2.74 12.94 -4.89
N LEU A 89 -1.57 12.37 -4.62
CA LEU A 89 -0.92 11.39 -5.48
C LEU A 89 -1.42 9.96 -5.23
N LEU A 90 -2.14 9.71 -4.14
CA LEU A 90 -2.79 8.43 -3.91
C LEU A 90 -3.99 8.23 -4.86
N PRO A 91 -4.22 6.98 -5.29
CA PRO A 91 -5.52 6.56 -5.84
C PRO A 91 -6.69 6.98 -4.96
N GLY A 92 -7.84 7.25 -5.58
CA GLY A 92 -9.00 7.78 -4.88
C GLY A 92 -9.46 6.92 -3.70
N HIS A 93 -9.41 5.59 -3.83
CA HIS A 93 -9.81 4.65 -2.77
C HIS A 93 -8.87 4.69 -1.55
N LEU A 94 -7.56 4.93 -1.76
CA LEU A 94 -6.59 5.02 -0.67
C LEU A 94 -6.52 6.42 -0.05
N ARG A 95 -6.79 7.46 -0.84
CA ARG A 95 -6.72 8.85 -0.39
C ARG A 95 -7.63 9.11 0.81
N ALA A 96 -8.85 8.58 0.79
CA ALA A 96 -9.80 8.76 1.89
C ALA A 96 -9.25 8.15 3.19
N VAL A 97 -8.87 6.87 3.14
CA VAL A 97 -8.31 6.12 4.27
C VAL A 97 -7.06 6.81 4.82
N TYR A 98 -6.11 7.13 3.95
CA TYR A 98 -4.87 7.80 4.35
C TYR A 98 -5.10 9.15 5.04
N ARG A 99 -6.03 9.97 4.51
CA ARG A 99 -6.36 11.27 5.10
C ARG A 99 -7.05 11.15 6.45
N GLU A 100 -7.86 10.12 6.67
CA GLU A 100 -8.46 9.88 7.99
C GLU A 100 -7.38 9.59 9.03
N TYR A 101 -6.46 8.67 8.74
CA TYR A 101 -5.33 8.37 9.65
C TYR A 101 -4.36 9.55 9.83
N ALA A 102 -4.13 10.34 8.78
CA ALA A 102 -3.30 11.54 8.88
C ALA A 102 -3.92 12.62 9.80
N LYS A 103 -5.25 12.67 9.91
CA LYS A 103 -5.96 13.61 10.81
C LYS A 103 -6.03 13.13 12.25
N ILE A 104 -6.03 11.81 12.48
CA ILE A 104 -6.16 11.21 13.82
C ILE A 104 -4.93 11.49 14.71
N ASP A 105 -3.79 11.89 14.13
CA ASP A 105 -2.56 12.19 14.88
C ASP A 105 -2.53 13.55 15.60
N ILE A 106 -3.66 14.27 15.67
CA ILE A 106 -3.78 15.41 16.60
C ILE A 106 -4.12 14.86 17.99
N LYS A 107 -3.13 14.26 18.67
CA LYS A 107 -3.09 14.28 20.14
C LYS A 107 -2.25 15.50 20.55
N PRO A 108 -2.86 16.58 21.08
CA PRO A 108 -2.08 17.52 21.85
C PRO A 108 -1.56 16.81 23.11
N LEU A 109 -0.32 17.17 23.45
CA LEU A 109 0.47 16.76 24.62
C LEU A 109 -0.36 16.45 25.88
#